data_AF-A0AAF0IVJ5-F1
#
_entry.id   AF-A0AAF0IVJ5-F1
#
_cell.length_a   1.000
_cell.length_b   1.000
_cell.length_c   1.000
_cell.angle_alpha   90.00
_cell.angle_beta   90.00
_cell.angle_gamma   90.00
#
_symmetry.space_group_name_H-M   'P 1'
#
loop_
_entity.id
_entity.type
_entity.pdbx_description
1 polymer ?
#
loop_
_entity_poly.entity_id
_entity_poly.type
_entity_poly.pdbx_seq_one_letter_code
_entity_poly.pdbx_strand_id
1 'polypeptide(L)'
;MRLAPSEFLARLAALFASAAEKHSVYVTVKRAEAADPAPLLYRATDGQSTGKTKLSTLVPPAEHAQFEGEYLALLRTQLAGMLKKRDKAKERRVDKILAASRKKLEENDGKVRITGSKRGAGRRKRMRALHRARRLREARRHP
;
A
#
# COMPACT_ATOMS: atom_id res chain seq x y z
N MET A 1 -28.52 4.19 2.74
CA MET A 1 -29.19 4.74 3.95
C MET A 1 -28.24 5.73 4.60
N ARG A 2 -28.73 6.91 4.99
CA ARG A 2 -27.92 7.91 5.71
C ARG A 2 -28.02 7.62 7.21
N LEU A 3 -26.87 7.55 7.88
CA LEU A 3 -26.73 7.11 9.26
C LEU A 3 -26.03 8.20 10.08
N ALA A 4 -26.26 8.18 11.39
CA ALA A 4 -25.43 8.92 12.33
C ALA A 4 -23.97 8.40 12.28
N PRO A 5 -22.96 9.24 12.59
CA PRO A 5 -21.56 8.83 12.50
C PRO A 5 -21.23 7.59 13.34
N SER A 6 -21.71 7.52 14.58
CA SER A 6 -21.52 6.37 15.49
C SER A 6 -22.17 5.10 14.95
N GLU A 7 -23.41 5.20 14.45
CA GLU A 7 -24.13 4.06 13.87
C GLU A 7 -23.46 3.56 12.58
N PHE A 8 -22.89 4.48 11.78
CA PHE A 8 -22.12 4.12 10.60
C PHE A 8 -20.90 3.26 10.95
N LEU A 9 -20.16 3.61 12.00
CA LEU A 9 -19.00 2.82 12.46
C LEU A 9 -19.43 1.43 12.95
N ALA A 10 -20.51 1.34 13.74
CA ALA A 10 -21.04 0.07 14.21
C ALA A 10 -21.46 -0.86 13.05
N ARG A 11 -22.21 -0.33 12.08
CA ARG A 11 -22.61 -1.10 10.90
C ARG A 11 -21.44 -1.43 9.98
N LEU A 12 -20.44 -0.55 9.88
CA LEU A 12 -19.22 -0.82 9.12
C LEU A 12 -18.43 -1.99 9.72
N ALA A 13 -18.33 -2.06 11.05
CA ALA A 13 -17.71 -3.19 11.74
C ALA A 13 -18.45 -4.51 11.44
N ALA A 14 -19.78 -4.50 11.50
CA ALA A 14 -20.60 -5.67 11.14
C ALA A 14 -20.40 -6.09 9.67
N LEU A 15 -20.26 -5.12 8.77
CA LEU A 15 -20.02 -5.36 7.35
C LEU A 15 -18.64 -6.01 7.13
N PHE A 16 -17.59 -5.55 7.81
CA PHE A 16 -16.27 -6.22 7.80
C PHE A 16 -16.33 -7.67 8.32
N ALA A 17 -17.06 -7.91 9.42
CA ALA A 17 -17.23 -9.25 9.96
C ALA A 17 -17.93 -10.20 8.96
N SER A 18 -18.98 -9.71 8.28
CA SER A 18 -19.69 -10.49 7.25
C SER A 18 -18.86 -10.78 6.00
N ALA A 19 -17.90 -9.90 5.68
CA ALA A 19 -17.04 -10.00 4.50
C ALA A 19 -15.66 -10.62 4.80
N ALA A 20 -15.49 -11.25 5.96
CA ALA A 20 -14.20 -11.76 6.41
C ALA A 20 -13.68 -12.91 5.51
N GLU A 21 -14.57 -13.80 5.07
CA GLU A 21 -14.21 -14.97 4.25
C GLU A 21 -14.38 -14.73 2.75
N LYS A 22 -15.44 -14.00 2.38
CA LYS A 22 -15.87 -13.79 0.99
C LYS A 22 -16.28 -12.34 0.79
N HIS A 23 -16.10 -11.87 -0.44
CA HIS A 23 -16.42 -10.50 -0.88
C HIS A 23 -15.42 -9.44 -0.43
N SER A 24 -15.67 -8.20 -0.84
CA SER A 24 -14.79 -7.06 -0.59
C SER A 24 -15.61 -5.88 -0.13
N VAL A 25 -15.14 -5.21 0.91
CA VAL A 25 -15.76 -3.98 1.42
C VAL A 25 -15.15 -2.80 0.70
N TYR A 26 -15.98 -1.99 0.04
CA TYR A 26 -15.56 -0.77 -0.61
C TYR A 26 -15.94 0.41 0.27
N VAL A 27 -14.95 1.22 0.66
CA VAL A 27 -15.16 2.46 1.41
C VAL A 27 -14.68 3.63 0.59
N THR A 28 -15.47 4.69 0.54
CA THR A 28 -15.14 5.93 -0.20
C THR A 28 -15.38 7.13 0.69
N VAL A 29 -14.52 8.13 0.56
CA VAL A 29 -14.61 9.42 1.25
C VAL A 29 -14.57 10.52 0.20
N LYS A 30 -15.53 11.44 0.25
CA LYS A 30 -15.62 12.56 -0.69
C LYS A 30 -16.05 13.83 0.04
N ARG A 31 -15.51 14.98 -0.35
CA ARG A 31 -16.11 16.28 0.03
C ARG A 31 -17.55 16.36 -0.48
N ALA A 32 -18.49 16.65 0.40
CA ALA A 32 -19.89 16.78 0.03
C ALA A 32 -20.16 18.08 -0.74
N GLU A 33 -19.43 19.13 -0.40
CA GLU A 33 -19.57 20.48 -0.96
C GLU A 33 -18.19 21.06 -1.34
N ALA A 34 -18.20 22.06 -2.22
CA ALA A 34 -16.99 22.75 -2.67
C ALA A 34 -16.53 23.88 -1.71
N ALA A 35 -17.27 24.15 -0.64
CA ALA A 35 -16.91 25.13 0.39
C ALA A 35 -15.82 24.60 1.32
N ASP A 36 -15.01 25.47 1.91
CA ASP A 36 -14.03 25.10 2.94
C ASP A 36 -14.35 25.84 4.26
N PRO A 37 -14.46 25.14 5.39
CA PRO A 37 -14.34 23.68 5.55
C PRO A 37 -15.62 22.93 5.13
N ALA A 38 -15.49 21.93 4.25
CA ALA A 38 -16.62 21.12 3.77
C ALA A 38 -16.91 19.92 4.67
N PRO A 39 -18.18 19.52 4.83
CA PRO A 39 -18.51 18.22 5.38
C PRO A 39 -17.99 17.08 4.47
N LEU A 40 -17.58 15.98 5.10
CA LEU A 40 -17.09 14.79 4.41
C LEU A 40 -18.17 13.72 4.36
N LEU A 41 -18.40 13.18 3.17
CA LEU A 41 -19.32 12.08 2.92
C LEU A 41 -18.55 10.76 2.87
N TYR A 42 -18.81 9.91 3.85
CA TYR A 42 -18.31 8.54 3.91
C TYR A 42 -19.37 7.61 3.35
N ARG A 43 -18.97 6.65 2.51
CA ARG A 43 -19.86 5.60 1.98
C ARG A 43 -19.17 4.25 2.06
N ALA A 44 -19.92 3.22 2.42
CA ALA A 44 -19.44 1.85 2.46
C ALA A 44 -20.43 0.87 1.81
N THR A 45 -19.91 -0.17 1.15
CA THR A 45 -20.72 -1.25 0.54
C THR A 45 -19.96 -2.57 0.51
N ASP A 46 -20.70 -3.68 0.55
CA ASP A 46 -20.22 -5.08 0.51
C ASP A 46 -19.86 -5.58 -0.90
N GLY A 47 -20.04 -4.74 -1.93
CA GLY A 47 -19.65 -5.06 -3.30
C GLY A 47 -20.51 -6.15 -3.96
N GLN A 48 -21.65 -6.52 -3.37
CA GLN A 48 -22.54 -7.51 -3.97
C GLN A 48 -23.29 -6.95 -5.20
N SER A 49 -23.59 -7.82 -6.16
CA SER A 49 -24.31 -7.43 -7.39
C SER A 49 -25.81 -7.19 -7.13
N THR A 50 -26.42 -8.03 -6.29
CA THR A 50 -27.83 -7.97 -5.89
C THR A 50 -27.91 -7.83 -4.37
N GLY A 51 -28.89 -7.08 -3.85
CA GLY A 51 -29.10 -6.93 -2.40
C GLY A 51 -28.01 -6.14 -1.64
N LYS A 52 -27.12 -5.43 -2.34
CA LYS A 52 -25.97 -4.75 -1.71
C LYS A 52 -26.34 -3.80 -0.57
N THR A 53 -25.64 -3.96 0.53
CA THR A 53 -25.71 -3.02 1.64
C THR A 53 -25.01 -1.71 1.25
N LYS A 54 -25.69 -0.58 1.48
CA LYS A 54 -25.17 0.77 1.20
C LYS A 54 -25.30 1.65 2.44
N LEU A 55 -24.17 1.85 3.10
CA LEU A 55 -24.05 2.72 4.26
C LEU A 55 -23.52 4.08 3.81
N SER A 56 -24.01 5.15 4.41
CA SER A 56 -23.46 6.48 4.19
C SER A 56 -23.63 7.34 5.42
N THR A 57 -22.65 8.19 5.71
CA THR A 57 -22.75 9.21 6.76
C THR A 57 -22.08 10.50 6.30
N LEU A 58 -22.59 11.63 6.77
CA LEU A 58 -22.04 12.96 6.50
C LEU A 58 -21.46 13.49 7.81
N VAL A 59 -20.16 13.76 7.84
CA VAL A 59 -19.46 14.22 9.04
C VAL A 59 -19.18 15.72 8.89
N PRO A 60 -19.67 16.55 9.82
CA PRO A 60 -19.42 17.99 9.80
C PRO A 60 -17.95 18.28 10.15
N PRO A 61 -17.37 19.40 9.67
CA PRO A 61 -15.97 19.75 9.93
C PRO A 61 -15.54 19.74 11.39
N ALA A 62 -16.43 20.14 12.30
CA ALA A 62 -16.17 20.19 13.74
C ALA A 62 -15.84 18.82 14.34
N GLU A 63 -16.36 17.74 13.75
CA GLU A 63 -16.27 16.37 14.27
C GLU A 63 -15.26 15.51 13.49
N HIS A 64 -14.61 16.05 12.45
CA HIS A 64 -13.71 15.28 11.56
C HIS A 64 -12.61 14.55 12.31
N ALA A 65 -11.87 15.24 13.18
CA ALA A 65 -10.74 14.66 13.88
C ALA A 65 -11.15 13.54 14.84
N GLN A 66 -12.30 13.69 15.52
CA GLN A 66 -12.84 12.67 16.42
C GLN A 66 -13.29 11.45 15.64
N PHE A 67 -14.11 11.65 14.60
CA PHE A 67 -14.60 10.57 13.75
C PHE A 67 -13.46 9.84 13.03
N GLU A 68 -12.46 10.56 12.53
CA GLU A 68 -11.29 9.96 11.88
C GLU A 68 -10.49 9.08 12.85
N GLY A 69 -10.33 9.51 14.10
CA GLY A 69 -9.67 8.71 15.15
C GLY A 69 -10.36 7.36 15.36
N GLU A 70 -11.68 7.37 15.56
CA GLU A 70 -12.49 6.16 15.75
C GLU A 70 -12.52 5.28 14.49
N TYR A 71 -12.70 5.90 13.33
CA TYR A 71 -12.71 5.22 12.04
C TYR A 71 -11.39 4.52 11.73
N LEU A 72 -10.26 5.20 11.92
CA LEU A 72 -8.93 4.62 11.68
C LEU A 72 -8.61 3.52 12.70
N ALA A 73 -9.03 3.67 13.96
CA ALA A 73 -8.90 2.61 14.96
C ALA A 73 -9.66 1.35 14.53
N LEU A 74 -10.91 1.50 14.08
CA LEU A 74 -11.73 0.39 13.56
C LEU A 74 -11.07 -0.28 12.34
N LEU A 75 -10.57 0.49 11.38
CA LEU A 75 -9.90 -0.08 10.21
C LEU A 75 -8.66 -0.88 10.60
N ARG A 76 -7.84 -0.36 11.52
CA ARG A 76 -6.64 -1.06 11.99
C ARG A 76 -6.99 -2.37 12.67
N THR A 77 -8.02 -2.41 13.53
CA THR A 77 -8.42 -3.63 14.22
C THR A 77 -8.97 -4.68 13.26
N GLN A 78 -9.86 -4.29 12.34
CA GLN A 78 -10.48 -5.21 11.40
C GLN A 78 -9.48 -5.75 10.36
N LEU A 79 -8.61 -4.90 9.82
CA LEU A 79 -7.67 -5.30 8.77
C LEU A 79 -6.44 -6.05 9.29
N ALA A 80 -6.09 -5.92 10.57
CA ALA A 80 -4.92 -6.56 11.16
C ALA A 80 -4.93 -8.10 11.03
N GLY A 81 -6.12 -8.72 11.09
CA GLY A 81 -6.29 -10.16 10.91
C GLY A 81 -6.33 -10.63 9.44
N MET A 82 -6.73 -9.74 8.52
CA MET A 82 -6.93 -10.07 7.11
C MET A 82 -5.64 -9.97 6.27
N LEU A 83 -4.67 -9.18 6.73
CA LEU A 83 -3.41 -8.95 6.03
C LEU A 83 -2.34 -9.95 6.47
N LYS A 84 -1.48 -10.37 5.52
CA LYS A 84 -0.31 -11.20 5.85
C LYS A 84 0.62 -10.42 6.78
N LYS A 85 1.10 -11.11 7.82
CA LYS A 85 2.13 -10.56 8.72
C LYS A 85 3.36 -10.16 7.90
N ARG A 86 3.93 -9.02 8.26
CA ARG A 86 5.17 -8.52 7.65
C ARG A 86 6.32 -9.47 7.96
N ASP A 87 6.92 -10.04 6.92
CA ASP A 87 8.07 -10.94 7.03
C ASP A 87 9.36 -10.13 7.26
N LYS A 88 9.56 -9.71 8.52
CA LYS A 88 10.73 -8.94 8.93
C LYS A 88 12.04 -9.68 8.66
N ALA A 89 12.04 -11.01 8.61
CA ALA A 89 13.24 -11.79 8.32
C ALA A 89 13.62 -11.67 6.84
N LYS A 90 12.64 -11.80 5.94
CA LYS A 90 12.85 -11.57 4.50
C LYS A 90 13.31 -10.13 4.22
N GLU A 91 12.70 -9.14 4.85
CA GLU A 91 13.10 -7.74 4.69
C GLU A 91 14.54 -7.50 5.17
N ARG A 92 14.89 -7.93 6.38
CA ARG A 92 16.27 -7.83 6.88
C ARG A 92 17.27 -8.53 5.95
N ARG A 93 16.89 -9.66 5.35
CA ARG A 93 17.73 -10.35 4.37
C ARG A 93 17.92 -9.53 3.09
N VAL A 94 16.85 -8.95 2.57
CA VAL A 94 16.90 -8.06 1.40
C VAL A 94 17.78 -6.84 1.71
N ASP A 95 17.59 -6.21 2.87
CA ASP A 95 18.39 -5.05 3.29
C ASP A 95 19.87 -5.40 3.43
N LYS A 96 20.20 -6.54 4.05
CA LYS A 96 21.59 -7.04 4.11
C LYS A 96 22.18 -7.28 2.73
N ILE A 97 21.42 -7.85 1.80
CA ILE A 97 21.87 -8.08 0.41
C ILE A 97 22.09 -6.74 -0.31
N LEU A 98 21.19 -5.77 -0.14
CA LEU A 98 21.33 -4.45 -0.73
C LEU A 98 22.52 -3.69 -0.16
N ALA A 99 22.71 -3.70 1.16
CA ALA A 99 23.86 -3.11 1.82
C ALA A 99 25.17 -3.76 1.35
N ALA A 100 25.23 -5.09 1.29
CA ALA A 100 26.39 -5.81 0.76
C ALA A 100 26.62 -5.50 -0.73
N SER A 101 25.57 -5.29 -1.53
CA SER A 101 25.70 -4.90 -2.93
C SER A 101 26.20 -3.47 -3.08
N ARG A 102 25.81 -2.54 -2.20
CA ARG A 102 26.31 -1.16 -2.17
C ARG A 102 27.78 -1.14 -1.77
N LYS A 103 28.16 -1.83 -0.70
CA LYS A 103 29.54 -1.97 -0.25
C LYS A 103 30.43 -2.55 -1.35
N LYS A 104 29.99 -3.62 -2.03
CA LYS A 104 30.72 -4.19 -3.18
C LYS A 104 30.86 -3.23 -4.34
N LEU A 105 29.88 -2.35 -4.58
CA LEU A 105 30.02 -1.33 -5.62
C LEU A 105 31.07 -0.30 -5.21
N GLU A 106 31.04 0.18 -3.97
CA GLU A 106 32.03 1.12 -3.42
C GLU A 106 33.46 0.56 -3.47
N GLU A 107 33.66 -0.68 -2.99
CA GLU A 107 34.95 -1.39 -3.02
C GLU A 107 35.50 -1.62 -4.44
N ASN A 108 34.65 -1.60 -5.49
CA ASN A 108 35.05 -1.75 -6.89
C ASN A 108 35.06 -0.40 -7.64
N ASP A 109 35.28 0.73 -6.95
CA ASP A 109 35.27 2.10 -7.48
C ASP A 109 33.94 2.50 -8.16
N GLY A 110 32.83 1.85 -7.76
CA GLY A 110 31.52 1.95 -8.39
C GLY A 110 31.40 1.26 -9.75
N LYS A 111 32.33 0.38 -10.10
CA LYS A 111 32.26 -0.44 -11.32
C LYS A 111 31.51 -1.74 -11.03
N VAL A 112 30.53 -2.06 -11.87
CA VAL A 112 29.82 -3.35 -11.81
C VAL A 112 30.75 -4.45 -12.31
N ARG A 113 31.00 -5.47 -11.49
CA ARG A 113 31.73 -6.68 -11.91
C ARG A 113 30.92 -7.46 -12.95
N ILE A 114 31.45 -7.57 -14.17
CA ILE A 114 30.82 -8.32 -15.27
C ILE A 114 31.28 -9.77 -15.21
N THR A 115 30.43 -10.66 -14.70
CA THR A 115 30.70 -12.10 -14.62
C THR A 115 29.85 -12.89 -15.64
N GLY A 116 30.38 -14.00 -16.16
CA GLY A 116 29.67 -14.93 -17.04
C GLY A 116 30.29 -15.04 -18.44
N SER A 117 29.94 -16.12 -19.14
CA SER A 117 30.43 -16.43 -20.49
C SER A 117 29.94 -15.42 -21.54
N LYS A 118 30.73 -15.23 -22.61
CA LYS A 118 30.37 -14.36 -23.76
C LYS A 118 29.27 -14.97 -24.63
N ARG A 119 29.22 -16.30 -24.74
CA ARG A 119 28.27 -17.09 -25.53
C ARG A 119 27.72 -18.25 -24.68
N GLY A 120 26.59 -18.82 -25.09
CA GLY A 120 25.99 -19.99 -24.41
C GLY A 120 25.45 -19.69 -23.01
N ALA A 121 25.43 -20.72 -22.16
CA ALA A 121 24.93 -20.63 -20.79
C ALA A 121 25.73 -19.59 -19.98
N GLY A 122 25.06 -18.51 -19.57
CA GLY A 122 25.69 -17.37 -18.86
C GLY A 122 25.66 -16.04 -19.62
N ARG A 123 25.42 -16.05 -20.95
CA ARG A 123 25.32 -14.82 -21.76
C ARG A 123 24.27 -13.85 -21.23
N ARG A 124 23.08 -14.34 -20.84
CA ARG A 124 22.00 -13.50 -20.30
C ARG A 124 22.41 -12.77 -19.02
N LYS A 125 23.16 -13.42 -18.13
CA LYS A 125 23.69 -12.83 -16.90
C LYS A 125 24.73 -11.75 -17.22
N ARG A 126 25.62 -12.00 -18.18
CA ARG A 126 26.61 -11.03 -18.67
C ARG A 126 25.98 -9.79 -19.29
N MET A 127 24.97 -9.96 -20.16
CA MET A 127 24.25 -8.83 -20.80
C MET A 127 23.54 -7.95 -19.76
N ARG A 128 22.91 -8.55 -18.74
CA ARG A 128 22.30 -7.80 -17.62
C ARG A 128 23.33 -6.99 -16.83
N ALA A 129 24.51 -7.56 -16.57
CA ALA A 129 25.59 -6.86 -15.89
C ALA A 129 26.12 -5.67 -16.71
N LEU A 130 26.28 -5.85 -18.02
CA LEU A 130 26.68 -4.79 -18.95
C LEU A 130 25.66 -3.65 -18.99
N HIS A 131 24.37 -3.96 -19.11
CA HIS A 131 23.31 -2.94 -19.11
C HIS A 131 23.27 -2.17 -17.78
N ARG A 132 23.42 -2.88 -16.65
CA ARG A 132 23.49 -2.24 -15.33
C ARG A 132 24.72 -1.32 -15.20
N ALA A 133 25.88 -1.77 -15.67
CA ALA A 133 27.11 -0.98 -15.67
C ALA A 133 26.94 0.30 -16.50
N ARG A 134 26.33 0.19 -17.68
CA ARG A 134 26.03 1.32 -18.56
C ARG A 134 25.14 2.36 -17.86
N ARG A 135 24.00 1.91 -17.30
CA ARG A 135 23.08 2.80 -16.58
C ARG A 135 23.73 3.51 -15.39
N LEU A 136 24.57 2.82 -14.62
CA LEU A 136 25.30 3.43 -13.50
C LEU A 136 26.33 4.47 -13.94
N ARG A 137 26.99 4.26 -15.08
CA ARG A 137 27.91 5.24 -15.67
C ARG A 137 27.17 6.47 -16.20
N GLU A 138 26.04 6.27 -16.88
CA GLU A 138 25.18 7.35 -17.38
C GLU A 138 24.65 8.21 -16.22
N ALA A 139 24.14 7.59 -15.16
CA ALA A 139 23.66 8.29 -13.97
C ALA A 139 24.77 9.05 -13.20
N ARG A 140 26.03 8.58 -13.26
CA ARG A 140 27.18 9.32 -12.70
C ARG A 140 27.65 10.48 -13.57
N ARG A 141 27.42 10.40 -14.88
CA ARG A 141 27.85 11.44 -15.85
C ARG A 141 26.92 12.66 -15.83
N HIS A 142 25.66 12.46 -15.47
CA HIS A 142 24.65 13.50 -15.32
C HIS A 142 24.02 13.38 -13.91
N PRO A 143 24.69 13.91 -12.87
CA PRO A 143 24.15 13.88 -11.50
C PRO A 143 22.90 14.72 -11.33
#